data_AF-A0A7X1P2L3-F1
#
_entry.id   AF-A0A7X1P2L3-F1
#
_cell.length_a   1.000
_cell.length_b   1.000
_cell.length_c   1.000
_cell.angle_alpha   90.00
_cell.angle_beta   90.00
_cell.angle_gamma   90.00
#
_symmetry.space_group_name_H-M   'P 1'
#
loop_
_entity.id
_entity.type
_entity.pdbx_description
1 polymer ?
#
loop_
_entity_poly.entity_id
_entity_poly.type
_entity_poly.pdbx_seq_one_letter_code
_entity_poly.pdbx_strand_id
1 'polypeptide(L)' 'MRALAETVRLARLRYEGGLASQLELLDAQRNLLAAELNRIEALRAHRVAIAALLQALGGGWETPPVAPAEAGAQAK' A
#
# COMPACT_ATOMS: atom_id res chain seq x y z
N MET A 1 -7.44 6.04 12.67
CA MET A 1 -8.39 5.05 12.10
C MET A 1 -9.70 4.99 12.87
N ARG A 2 -9.74 4.64 14.17
CA ARG A 2 -10.99 4.57 14.95
C ARG A 2 -11.82 5.85 14.90
N ALA A 3 -11.19 7.02 15.00
CA ALA A 3 -11.89 8.30 14.91
C ALA A 3 -12.64 8.47 13.57
N LEU A 4 -11.99 8.20 12.43
CA LEU A 4 -12.60 8.33 11.10
C LEU A 4 -13.70 7.28 10.84
N ALA A 5 -13.51 6.05 11.30
CA ALA A 5 -14.54 5.02 11.24
C ALA A 5 -15.78 5.43 12.06
N GLU A 6 -15.58 6.05 13.22
CA GLU A 6 -16.66 6.58 14.04
C GLU A 6 -17.35 7.77 13.37
N THR A 7 -16.61 8.64 12.69
CA THR A 7 -17.20 9.73 11.91
C THR A 7 -18.10 9.21 10.79
N VAL A 8 -17.68 8.16 10.07
CA VAL A 8 -18.53 7.49 9.05
C VAL A 8 -19.78 6.88 9.69
N ARG A 9 -19.63 6.24 10.86
CA ARG A 9 -20.76 5.65 11.59
C ARG A 9 -21.79 6.70 11.99
N LEU A 10 -21.35 7.84 12.52
CA LEU A 10 -22.20 8.96 12.90
C LEU A 10 -22.85 9.63 11.68
N ALA A 11 -22.10 9.81 10.59
CA ALA A 11 -22.64 10.37 9.35
C ALA A 11 -23.72 9.48 8.75
N ARG A 12 -23.54 8.15 8.80
CA ARG A 12 -24.55 7.18 8.36
C ARG A 12 -25.83 7.27 9.20
N LEU A 13 -25.70 7.31 10.53
CA LEU A 13 -26.84 7.45 11.43
C LEU A 13 -27.62 8.75 11.18
N ARG A 14 -26.93 9.86 10.92
CA ARG A 14 -27.58 11.14 10.58
C ARG A 14 -28.25 11.10 9.21
N TYR A 15 -27.63 10.45 8.23
CA TYR A 15 -28.22 10.28 6.89
C TYR A 15 -29.50 9.44 6.96
N GLU A 16 -29.46 8.31 7.67
CA GLU A 16 -30.64 7.45 7.89
C GLU A 16 -31.74 8.16 8.68
N GLY A 17 -31.37 9.04 9.61
CA GLY A 17 -32.31 9.92 10.32
C GLY A 17 -32.79 11.14 9.54
N GLY A 18 -32.35 11.33 8.28
CA GLY A 18 -32.71 12.50 7.45
C GLY A 18 -32.05 13.82 7.87
N LEU A 19 -31.11 13.79 8.83
CA LEU A 19 -30.42 14.94 9.40
C LEU A 19 -29.14 15.32 8.65
N ALA A 20 -28.62 14.43 7.81
CA ALA A 20 -27.44 14.66 6.98
C ALA A 20 -27.70 14.27 5.53
N SER A 21 -27.03 14.94 4.60
CA SER A 21 -27.14 14.63 3.18
C SER A 21 -26.28 13.42 2.79
N GLN A 22 -26.61 12.77 1.68
CA GLN A 22 -25.79 11.70 1.10
C GLN A 22 -24.34 12.16 0.84
N LEU A 23 -24.15 13.45 0.55
CA LEU A 23 -22.85 14.05 0.30
C LEU A 23 -21.95 13.98 1.54
N GLU A 24 -22.48 14.31 2.72
CA GLU A 24 -21.72 14.27 3.97
C GLU A 24 -21.28 12.84 4.33
N LEU A 25 -22.15 11.85 4.09
CA LEU A 25 -21.80 10.44 4.27
C LEU A 25 -20.67 10.02 3.31
N LEU A 26 -20.74 10.44 2.05
CA LEU A 26 -19.74 10.12 1.05
C LEU A 26 -18.39 10.77 1.37
N ASP A 27 -18.40 12.02 1.85
CA ASP A 27 -17.20 12.73 2.28
C ASP A 27 -16.55 12.06 3.49
N ALA A 28 -17.34 11.63 4.48
CA ALA A 28 -16.83 10.87 5.61
C ALA A 28 -16.17 9.55 5.15
N GLN A 29 -16.80 8.83 4.21
CA GLN A 29 -16.26 7.59 3.65
C GLN A 29 -14.97 7.83 2.86
N ARG A 30 -14.93 8.89 2.04
CA ARG A 30 -13.73 9.31 1.29
C ARG A 30 -12.56 9.60 2.24
N ASN A 31 -12.82 10.29 3.34
CA ASN A 31 -11.79 10.59 4.34
C ASN A 31 -11.25 9.33 5.02
N LEU A 32 -12.11 8.36 5.33
CA LEU A 32 -11.68 7.07 5.85
C LEU A 32 -10.80 6.32 4.85
N LEU A 33 -11.24 6.24 3.59
CA LEU A 33 -10.50 5.56 2.52
C LEU A 33 -9.12 6.19 2.30
N ALA A 34 -9.04 7.52 2.23
CA ALA A 34 -7.77 8.23 2.09
C ALA A 34 -6.79 7.90 3.24
N ALA A 35 -7.29 7.83 4.47
CA ALA A 35 -6.47 7.45 5.63
C ALA A 35 -6.01 5.98 5.57
N GLU A 36 -6.83 5.07 5.05
CA GLU A 36 -6.46 3.67 4.85
C GLU A 36 -5.36 3.52 3.80
N LEU A 37 -5.49 4.24 2.67
CA LEU A 37 -4.48 4.25 1.61
C LEU A 37 -3.14 4.79 2.12
N ASN A 38 -3.14 5.93 2.82
CA ASN A 38 -1.94 6.49 3.42
C ASN A 38 -1.24 5.52 4.37
N ARG A 39 -2.00 4.73 5.15
CA ARG A 39 -1.44 3.71 6.03
C ARG A 39 -0.76 2.60 5.24
N ILE A 40 -1.40 2.11 4.18
CA ILE A 40 -0.83 1.04 3.33
C ILE A 40 0.47 1.54 2.69
N GLU A 41 0.48 2.78 2.20
CA GLU A 41 1.65 3.38 1.57
C GLU A 41 2.80 3.57 2.57
N ALA A 42 2.51 4.03 3.79
CA ALA A 42 3.51 4.12 4.86
C ALA A 42 4.10 2.73 5.21
N LEU A 43 3.26 1.68 5.29
CA LEU A 43 3.73 0.31 5.52
C LEU A 43 4.58 -0.21 4.36
N ARG A 44 4.21 0.12 3.12
CA ARG A 44 5.00 -0.22 1.93
C ARG A 44 6.36 0.47 1.99
N ALA A 45 6.39 1.77 2.25
CA ALA A 45 7.63 2.54 2.36
C ALA A 45 8.52 1.99 3.48
N HIS A 46 7.96 1.63 4.63
CA HIS A 46 8.69 1.01 5.73
C HIS A 46 9.34 -0.32 5.32
N ARG A 47 8.61 -1.20 4.62
CA ARG A 47 9.17 -2.48 4.14
C ARG A 47 10.27 -2.28 3.10
N VAL A 48 10.10 -1.33 2.19
CA VAL A 48 11.13 -0.96 1.21
C VAL A 48 12.37 -0.43 1.93
N ALA A 49 12.21 0.42 2.94
CA ALA A 49 13.33 0.93 3.73
C ALA A 49 14.09 -0.20 4.46
N ILE A 50 13.38 -1.20 5.01
CA ILE A 50 14.01 -2.38 5.61
C ILE A 50 14.79 -3.17 4.58
N ALA A 51 14.20 -3.45 3.40
CA ALA A 51 14.88 -4.18 2.34
C ALA A 51 16.14 -3.43 1.85
N ALA A 52 16.05 -2.11 1.68
CA ALA A 52 17.18 -1.26 1.30
C ALA A 52 18.28 -1.25 2.37
N LEU A 53 17.90 -1.21 3.66
CA LEU A 53 18.84 -1.32 4.77
C LEU A 53 19.57 -2.67 4.73
N LEU A 54 18.84 -3.78 4.61
CA LEU A 54 19.42 -5.12 4.52
C LEU A 54 20.38 -5.26 3.32
N GLN A 55 20.02 -4.66 2.18
CA GLN A 55 20.88 -4.61 0.99
C GLN A 55 22.16 -3.82 1.26
N ALA A 56 22.07 -2.65 1.91
CA ALA A 56 23.20 -1.79 2.23
C ALA A 56 24.17 -2.41 3.25
N LEU A 57 23.67 -3.24 4.18
CA LEU A 57 24.48 -3.97 5.16
C LEU A 57 25.25 -5.18 4.57
N GLY A 58 25.20 -5.39 3.25
CA GLY A 58 25.95 -6.45 2.58
C GLY A 58 25.14 -7.71 2.27
N GLY A 59 23.81 -7.67 2.44
CA GLY A 59 22.89 -8.71 1.94
C GLY A 59 22.54 -8.57 0.45
N GLY A 60 23.34 -7.80 -0.30
CA GLY A 60 23.23 -7.69 -1.75
C GLY A 60 23.54 -9.04 -2.39
N TRP A 61 22.48 -9.80 -2.64
CA TRP A 61 22.44 -11.05 -3.38
C TRP A 61 23.57 -11.13 -4.40
N GLU A 62 24.52 -12.04 -4.18
CA GLU A 62 25.35 -12.55 -5.26
C GLU A 62 24.38 -13.16 -6.27
N THR A 63 24.04 -12.40 -7.31
CA THR A 63 23.46 -12.96 -8.52
C THR A 63 24.51 -13.96 -9.01
N PRO A 64 24.26 -15.29 -9.03
CA PRO A 64 25.19 -16.17 -9.73
C PRO A 64 25.24 -15.63 -11.16
N PRO A 65 26.45 -15.42 -11.72
CA PRO A 65 26.55 -14.93 -13.08
C PRO A 65 25.76 -15.91 -13.95
N VAL A 66 24.69 -15.41 -14.59
CA VAL A 66 24.11 -16.11 -15.73
C VAL A 66 25.24 -16.19 -16.72
N ALA A 67 25.90 -17.34 -16.76
CA ALA A 67 26.89 -17.66 -17.75
C ALA A 67 26.23 -17.41 -19.12
N PRO A 68 26.90 -16.73 -20.06
CA PRO A 68 26.35 -16.57 -21.39
C PRO A 68 26.06 -17.96 -21.94
N ALA A 69 24.85 -18.16 -22.44
CA ALA A 69 24.44 -19.36 -23.13
C ALA A 69 25.21 -19.48 -24.45
N GLU A 70 26.50 -19.80 -24.37
CA GLU A 70 27.32 -20.27 -25.48
C GLU A 70 27.41 -21.80 -25.40
N ALA A 71 26.33 -22.47 -25.77
CA ALA A 71 26.37 -23.91 -26.06
C ALA A 71 25.20 -24.29 -26.99
N GLY A 72 25.31 -23.95 -28.28
CA GLY A 72 24.40 -24.51 -29.29
C GLY A 72 24.26 -23.76 -30.60
N ALA A 73 25.36 -23.47 -31.32
CA ALA A 73 25.32 -23.31 -32.80
C ALA A 73 26.74 -23.18 -33.42
N GLN A 74 27.69 -24.03 -33.03
CA GLN A 74 28.87 -24.30 -33.85
C GLN A 74 29.18 -25.80 -33.78
N ALA A 75 28.62 -26.57 -34.73
CA ALA A 75 29.27 -27.75 -35.32
C ALA A 75 28.34 -28.43 -36.32
N LYS A 76 28.69 -28.27 -37.61
CA LYS A 76 28.34 -29.07 -38.80
C LYS A 76 26.90 -29.12 -39.28
#